data_AF-A0A6M8W6B9-F1
#
_entry.id   AF-A0A6M8W6B9-F1
#
_cell.length_a   1.000
_cell.length_b   1.000
_cell.length_c   1.000
_cell.angle_alpha   90.00
_cell.angle_beta   90.00
_cell.angle_gamma   90.00
#
_symmetry.space_group_name_H-M   'P 1'
#
loop_
_entity.id
_entity.type
_entity.pdbx_description
1 polymer ?
#
loop_
_entity_poly.entity_id
_entity_poly.type
_entity_poly.pdbx_seq_one_letter_code
_entity_poly.pdbx_strand_id
1 'polypeptide(L)'
;MYLIRRARAEDVGTLVKLARMVHFINLPPNKEMIGQKIAASRESFRKAAGTEKGEDRPKQFRPSDGVPGYSEGIADSGVFMFVLENTETGSVLGTSQLIARMGGPGNPNYAFKLERREFFAEDIKTGTSHVVARLHSDESGPTEIGGLILQPASRGAKLGQLMSFIRFHFIGMRRELFADRLLAEMMAPISDDGRSLFWEYVGQRFIPLSYTEADVQCGRSRKFIPALLPHEDIYLSLLPPAARDGVGEVHRETAPGAADAGETRVPVPGHGGPVRRGADAGRADRRGAAAQADLAA
;
A
#
# COMPACT_ATOMS: atom_id res chain seq x y z
N MET A 1 14.66 6.01 -25.89
CA MET A 1 14.26 4.63 -25.51
C MET A 1 14.00 4.59 -23.99
N TYR A 2 13.12 3.70 -23.52
CA TYR A 2 12.82 3.57 -22.09
C TYR A 2 13.36 2.26 -21.52
N LEU A 3 13.96 2.34 -20.32
CA LEU A 3 14.53 1.20 -19.61
C LEU A 3 13.94 1.12 -18.20
N ILE A 4 13.44 -0.05 -17.81
CA ILE A 4 13.15 -0.34 -16.41
C ILE A 4 14.37 -1.01 -15.78
N ARG A 5 14.80 -0.49 -14.63
CA ARG A 5 15.92 -1.05 -13.87
C ARG A 5 15.68 -0.92 -12.37
N ARG A 6 16.53 -1.58 -11.58
CA ARG A 6 16.61 -1.35 -10.13
C ARG A 6 16.92 0.12 -9.82
N ALA A 7 16.32 0.64 -8.76
CA ALA A 7 16.68 1.94 -8.20
C ALA A 7 18.14 1.93 -7.67
N ARG A 8 18.79 3.09 -7.75
CA ARG A 8 20.20 3.33 -7.41
C ARG A 8 20.32 4.55 -6.51
N ALA A 9 21.43 4.67 -5.79
CA ALA A 9 21.66 5.80 -4.88
C ALA A 9 21.62 7.17 -5.57
N GLU A 10 22.02 7.23 -6.85
CA GLU A 10 21.92 8.42 -7.70
C GLU A 10 20.48 8.87 -7.97
N ASP A 11 19.50 7.96 -7.91
CA ASP A 11 18.09 8.27 -8.19
C ASP A 11 17.40 9.01 -7.04
N VAL A 12 17.98 9.04 -5.84
CA VAL A 12 17.35 9.60 -4.63
C VAL A 12 16.84 11.02 -4.86
N GLY A 13 17.65 11.87 -5.49
CA GLY A 13 17.27 13.27 -5.74
C GLY A 13 16.04 13.41 -6.63
N THR A 14 15.95 12.58 -7.68
CA THR A 14 14.81 12.57 -8.60
C THR A 14 13.57 11.97 -7.95
N LEU A 15 13.74 10.90 -7.17
CA LEU A 15 12.65 10.27 -6.43
C LEU A 15 12.07 11.17 -5.35
N VAL A 16 12.88 12.00 -4.66
CA VAL A 16 12.38 13.02 -3.73
C VAL A 16 11.52 14.05 -4.45
N LYS A 17 11.91 14.47 -5.67
CA LYS A 17 11.11 15.40 -6.47
C LYS A 17 9.78 14.77 -6.86
N LEU A 18 9.81 13.53 -7.35
CA LEU A 18 8.61 12.76 -7.69
C LEU A 18 7.66 12.60 -6.50
N ALA A 19 8.19 12.27 -5.32
CA ALA A 19 7.43 12.12 -4.08
C ALA A 19 6.74 13.40 -3.61
N ARG A 20 7.17 14.58 -4.06
CA ARG A 20 6.52 15.87 -3.75
C ARG A 20 5.40 16.22 -4.71
N MET A 21 5.36 15.59 -5.88
CA MET A 21 4.37 15.90 -6.92
C MET A 21 3.04 15.19 -6.69
N VAL A 22 3.02 14.15 -5.86
CA VAL A 22 1.85 13.34 -5.53
C VAL A 22 1.93 13.01 -4.05
N HIS A 23 0.86 13.24 -3.28
CA HIS A 23 0.80 12.72 -1.92
C HIS A 23 0.77 11.20 -1.99
N PHE A 24 1.85 10.53 -1.54
CA PHE A 24 1.95 9.08 -1.61
C PHE A 24 2.62 8.50 -0.37
N ILE A 25 1.87 7.69 0.39
CA ILE A 25 2.32 7.10 1.67
C ILE A 25 3.53 6.17 1.45
N ASN A 26 3.55 5.46 0.32
CA ASN A 26 4.60 4.50 -0.02
C ASN A 26 5.90 5.14 -0.53
N LEU A 27 5.94 6.45 -0.77
CA LEU A 27 7.17 7.18 -1.11
C LEU A 27 7.16 8.56 -0.45
N PRO A 28 7.44 8.65 0.86
CA PRO A 28 7.46 9.94 1.55
C PRO A 28 8.54 10.85 0.94
N PRO A 29 8.30 12.16 0.80
CA PRO A 29 9.25 13.12 0.21
C PRO A 29 10.44 13.45 1.14
N ASN A 30 11.04 12.40 1.71
CA ASN A 30 12.15 12.45 2.64
C ASN A 30 13.38 11.75 2.02
N LYS A 31 14.47 12.50 1.86
CA LYS A 31 15.71 12.05 1.22
C LYS A 31 16.34 10.85 1.92
N GLU A 32 16.35 10.86 3.25
CA GLU A 32 16.95 9.81 4.06
C GLU A 32 16.15 8.52 3.94
N MET A 33 14.83 8.59 4.10
CA MET A 33 13.94 7.43 3.95
C MET A 33 14.04 6.83 2.55
N ILE A 34 14.00 7.65 1.49
CA ILE A 34 14.15 7.16 0.11
C ILE A 34 15.52 6.49 -0.08
N GLY A 35 16.60 7.08 0.44
CA GLY A 35 17.94 6.49 0.39
C GLY A 35 17.99 5.12 1.08
N GLN A 36 17.38 4.99 2.26
CA GLN A 36 17.29 3.73 3.00
C GLN A 36 16.47 2.69 2.23
N LYS A 37 15.34 3.07 1.63
CA LYS A 37 14.52 2.18 0.78
C LYS A 37 15.32 1.64 -0.40
N ILE A 38 16.11 2.48 -1.06
CA ILE A 38 16.97 2.06 -2.18
C ILE A 38 18.07 1.10 -1.71
N ALA A 39 18.69 1.36 -0.55
CA ALA A 39 19.70 0.48 0.02
C ALA A 39 19.12 -0.91 0.35
N ALA A 40 17.95 -0.97 0.99
CA ALA A 40 17.24 -2.21 1.28
C ALA A 40 16.82 -2.96 0.00
N SER A 41 16.38 -2.21 -1.00
CA SER A 41 16.04 -2.76 -2.32
C SER A 41 17.24 -3.39 -2.99
N ARG A 42 18.39 -2.71 -2.97
CA ARG A 42 19.65 -3.24 -3.54
C ARG A 42 20.05 -4.55 -2.87
N GLU A 43 19.95 -4.65 -1.54
CA GLU A 43 20.27 -5.88 -0.83
C GLU A 43 19.28 -7.01 -1.15
N SER A 44 17.99 -6.70 -1.25
CA SER A 44 16.96 -7.68 -1.66
C SER A 44 17.22 -8.22 -3.07
N PHE A 45 17.55 -7.36 -4.03
CA PHE A 45 17.96 -7.80 -5.38
C PHE A 45 19.23 -8.65 -5.37
N ARG A 46 20.21 -8.34 -4.50
CA ARG A 46 21.45 -9.13 -4.36
C ARG A 46 21.17 -10.53 -3.82
N LYS A 47 20.39 -10.62 -2.74
CA LYS A 47 19.94 -11.89 -2.14
C LYS A 47 19.14 -12.71 -3.15
N ALA A 48 18.24 -12.05 -3.87
CA ALA A 48 17.50 -12.69 -4.94
C ALA A 48 18.49 -13.23 -6.01
N ALA A 49 19.44 -12.46 -6.50
CA ALA A 49 20.38 -12.94 -7.53
C ALA A 49 21.26 -14.12 -7.07
N GLY A 50 21.60 -14.21 -5.79
CA GLY A 50 22.48 -15.25 -5.22
C GLY A 50 21.79 -16.56 -4.84
N THR A 51 20.46 -16.68 -4.93
CA THR A 51 19.78 -17.97 -4.76
C THR A 51 19.90 -18.80 -6.05
N GLU A 52 21.08 -19.36 -6.29
CA GLU A 52 21.24 -20.46 -7.24
C GLU A 52 20.70 -21.77 -6.63
N LYS A 53 20.26 -22.67 -7.51
CA LYS A 53 19.65 -23.97 -7.21
C LYS A 53 20.50 -24.79 -6.22
N GLY A 54 20.15 -24.79 -4.94
CA GLY A 54 20.84 -25.57 -3.92
C GLY A 54 19.89 -25.96 -2.80
N GLU A 55 19.81 -27.25 -2.54
CA GLU A 55 19.02 -27.90 -1.50
C GLU A 55 19.53 -27.53 -0.10
N ASP A 56 19.20 -26.35 0.40
CA ASP A 56 19.17 -26.08 1.83
C ASP A 56 18.40 -24.77 2.07
N ARG A 57 17.08 -24.91 2.20
CA ARG A 57 16.14 -23.80 2.31
C ARG A 57 15.90 -23.45 3.77
N PRO A 58 16.15 -22.21 4.23
CA PRO A 58 15.45 -21.70 5.41
C PRO A 58 13.97 -21.48 5.05
N LYS A 59 13.07 -22.19 5.74
CA LYS A 59 11.65 -21.83 5.79
C LYS A 59 11.57 -20.44 6.43
N GLN A 60 10.97 -19.48 5.74
CA GLN A 60 10.94 -18.03 6.03
C GLN A 60 12.20 -17.27 5.59
N PHE A 61 12.00 -16.32 4.68
CA PHE A 61 12.89 -15.19 4.48
C PHE A 61 12.97 -14.44 5.82
N ARG A 62 14.15 -14.47 6.47
CA ARG A 62 14.45 -13.69 7.67
C ARG A 62 15.60 -12.73 7.37
N PRO A 63 15.32 -11.48 6.99
CA PRO A 63 16.30 -10.41 7.04
C PRO A 63 16.78 -10.19 8.47
N SER A 64 18.07 -9.95 8.58
CA SER A 64 18.74 -9.39 9.75
C SER A 64 18.33 -7.92 9.91
N ASP A 65 17.91 -7.57 11.11
CA ASP A 65 17.76 -6.22 11.67
C ASP A 65 17.00 -5.20 10.78
N GLY A 66 15.77 -4.87 11.22
CA GLY A 66 15.08 -3.60 10.99
C GLY A 66 15.57 -2.73 9.83
N VAL A 67 14.85 -2.72 8.69
CA VAL A 67 15.14 -1.76 7.62
C VAL A 67 14.79 -0.34 8.11
N PRO A 68 15.77 0.57 8.27
CA PRO A 68 15.49 1.94 8.70
C PRO A 68 14.60 2.66 7.67
N GLY A 69 13.62 3.45 8.14
CA GLY A 69 12.70 4.18 7.27
C GLY A 69 11.48 3.38 6.79
N TYR A 70 11.36 2.13 7.23
CA TYR A 70 10.11 1.39 7.27
C TYR A 70 9.68 1.15 8.72
N SER A 71 8.38 0.96 8.93
CA SER A 71 7.86 0.40 10.19
C SER A 71 8.56 -0.91 10.56
N GLU A 72 8.63 -1.24 11.85
CA GLU A 72 9.08 -2.56 12.36
C GLU A 72 8.52 -3.75 11.51
N GLY A 73 7.33 -3.61 10.94
CA GLY A 73 6.67 -4.59 10.07
C GLY A 73 7.26 -4.99 8.73
N ILE A 74 8.18 -4.20 8.17
CA ILE A 74 8.80 -4.49 6.87
C ILE A 74 10.27 -4.89 7.07
N ALA A 75 10.78 -4.79 8.30
CA ALA A 75 12.13 -5.16 8.71
C ALA A 75 12.55 -6.53 8.14
N ASP A 76 11.62 -7.47 8.15
CA ASP A 76 11.87 -8.85 7.79
C ASP A 76 11.38 -9.23 6.37
N SER A 77 11.11 -8.24 5.50
CA SER A 77 10.60 -8.48 4.15
C SER A 77 11.52 -7.98 3.04
N GLY A 78 11.52 -8.70 1.91
CA GLY A 78 12.24 -8.31 0.71
C GLY A 78 11.56 -7.11 0.07
N VAL A 79 12.29 -6.03 -0.15
CA VAL A 79 11.78 -4.82 -0.79
C VAL A 79 12.40 -4.73 -2.17
N PHE A 80 11.64 -4.45 -3.22
CA PHE A 80 12.19 -4.31 -4.58
C PHE A 80 11.65 -3.04 -5.21
N MET A 81 12.56 -2.09 -5.48
CA MET A 81 12.24 -0.80 -6.08
C MET A 81 12.77 -0.73 -7.51
N PHE A 82 11.85 -0.49 -8.43
CA PHE A 82 12.13 -0.28 -9.85
C PHE A 82 11.99 1.20 -10.20
N VAL A 83 12.77 1.64 -11.19
CA VAL A 83 12.64 2.97 -11.80
C VAL A 83 12.52 2.85 -13.31
N LEU A 84 11.79 3.78 -13.91
CA LEU A 84 11.71 3.98 -15.35
C LEU A 84 12.69 5.08 -15.74
N GLU A 85 13.67 4.76 -16.58
CA GLU A 85 14.65 5.71 -17.11
C GLU A 85 14.39 5.99 -18.59
N ASN A 86 14.48 7.26 -18.99
CA ASN A 86 14.70 7.62 -20.37
C ASN A 86 16.20 7.55 -20.68
N THR A 87 16.61 6.60 -21.52
CA THR A 87 18.03 6.33 -21.80
C THR A 87 18.70 7.42 -22.63
N GLU A 88 17.95 8.28 -23.30
CA GLU A 88 18.50 9.40 -24.08
C GLU A 88 18.93 10.55 -23.17
N THR A 89 18.19 10.77 -22.08
CA THR A 89 18.44 11.88 -21.14
C THR A 89 19.01 11.42 -19.80
N GLY A 90 19.07 10.12 -19.54
CA GLY A 90 19.41 9.53 -18.24
C GLY A 90 18.39 9.84 -17.13
N SER A 91 17.23 10.41 -17.47
CA SER A 91 16.27 10.91 -16.48
C SER A 91 15.33 9.82 -15.98
N VAL A 92 15.15 9.74 -14.66
CA VAL A 92 14.13 8.88 -14.04
C VAL A 92 12.76 9.54 -14.13
N LEU A 93 11.83 8.87 -14.80
CA LEU A 93 10.47 9.33 -15.07
C LEU A 93 9.44 8.79 -14.09
N GLY A 94 9.80 7.78 -13.30
CA GLY A 94 8.89 7.18 -12.34
C GLY A 94 9.46 5.96 -11.62
N THR A 95 8.65 5.39 -10.74
CA THR A 95 9.03 4.26 -9.89
C THR A 95 7.86 3.31 -9.66
N SER A 96 8.16 2.08 -9.23
CA SER A 96 7.21 1.10 -8.72
C SER A 96 7.92 0.21 -7.68
N GLN A 97 7.17 -0.37 -6.76
CA GLN A 97 7.70 -1.13 -5.62
C GLN A 97 6.97 -2.45 -5.41
N LEU A 98 7.70 -3.42 -4.85
CA LEU A 98 7.19 -4.66 -4.29
C LEU A 98 7.70 -4.82 -2.85
N ILE A 99 6.82 -5.28 -1.97
CA ILE A 99 7.19 -5.78 -0.64
C ILE A 99 6.79 -7.26 -0.60
N ALA A 100 7.76 -8.14 -0.40
CA ALA A 100 7.58 -9.58 -0.46
C ALA A 100 6.52 -10.09 0.52
N ARG A 101 6.56 -9.60 1.76
CA ARG A 101 5.60 -9.89 2.84
C ARG A 101 5.37 -8.62 3.65
N MET A 102 4.21 -8.02 3.48
CA MET A 102 3.81 -6.84 4.23
C MET A 102 3.21 -7.26 5.57
N GLY A 103 3.84 -6.88 6.68
CA GLY A 103 3.47 -7.33 8.02
C GLY A 103 3.77 -8.82 8.25
N GLY A 104 3.30 -9.34 9.39
CA GLY A 104 3.54 -10.71 9.83
C GLY A 104 3.18 -10.91 11.30
N PRO A 105 3.46 -12.10 11.87
CA PRO A 105 3.22 -12.37 13.28
C PRO A 105 3.87 -11.32 14.18
N GLY A 106 3.07 -10.66 15.05
CA GLY A 106 3.55 -9.60 15.95
C GLY A 106 3.66 -8.22 15.30
N ASN A 107 3.50 -8.11 13.98
CA ASN A 107 3.32 -6.84 13.28
C ASN A 107 2.21 -6.99 12.20
N PRO A 108 0.93 -6.93 12.60
CA PRO A 108 -0.19 -6.99 11.66
C PRO A 108 -0.28 -5.73 10.79
N ASN A 109 -0.93 -5.90 9.64
CA ASN A 109 -1.53 -4.80 8.89
C ASN A 109 -2.88 -4.46 9.50
N TYR A 110 -3.11 -3.19 9.80
CA TYR A 110 -4.36 -2.73 10.40
C TYR A 110 -5.26 -2.06 9.37
N ALA A 111 -6.53 -2.41 9.39
CA ALA A 111 -7.58 -1.77 8.61
C ALA A 111 -8.90 -1.81 9.37
N PHE A 112 -9.86 -0.97 9.01
CA PHE A 112 -11.24 -1.17 9.41
C PHE A 112 -11.93 -2.10 8.41
N LYS A 113 -12.43 -3.24 8.88
CA LYS A 113 -13.30 -4.11 8.12
C LYS A 113 -14.74 -3.60 8.22
N LEU A 114 -15.41 -3.48 7.08
CA LEU A 114 -16.81 -3.08 7.03
C LEU A 114 -17.71 -4.29 7.13
N GLU A 115 -18.67 -4.27 8.04
CA GLU A 115 -19.68 -5.32 8.21
C GLU A 115 -21.09 -4.73 8.26
N ARG A 116 -22.08 -5.52 7.86
CA ARG A 116 -23.49 -5.15 7.97
C ARG A 116 -24.08 -5.73 9.26
N ARG A 117 -24.84 -4.92 9.98
CA ARG A 117 -25.65 -5.31 11.14
C ARG A 117 -27.11 -5.05 10.81
N GLU A 118 -27.95 -6.05 11.04
CA GLU A 118 -29.39 -5.97 10.78
C GLU A 118 -30.14 -6.14 12.10
N PHE A 119 -31.16 -5.31 12.27
CA PHE A 119 -32.02 -5.31 13.43
C PHE A 119 -33.45 -5.36 12.97
N PHE A 120 -34.30 -6.05 13.72
CA PHE A 120 -35.73 -6.09 13.46
C PHE A 120 -36.48 -6.01 14.79
N ALA A 121 -37.41 -5.06 14.87
CA ALA A 121 -38.29 -4.88 16.00
C ALA A 121 -39.65 -5.47 15.67
N GLU A 122 -40.03 -6.54 16.36
CA GLU A 122 -41.26 -7.30 16.11
C GLU A 122 -42.53 -6.53 16.47
N ASP A 123 -42.47 -5.71 17.52
CA ASP A 123 -43.57 -4.91 18.05
C ASP A 123 -44.02 -3.79 17.09
N ILE A 124 -43.07 -3.21 16.36
CA ILE A 124 -43.32 -2.17 15.34
C ILE A 124 -43.11 -2.65 13.90
N LYS A 125 -42.86 -3.95 13.70
CA LYS A 125 -42.63 -4.59 12.38
C LYS A 125 -41.66 -3.82 11.48
N THR A 126 -40.61 -3.27 12.07
CA THR A 126 -39.65 -2.39 11.40
C THR A 126 -38.25 -2.94 11.55
N GLY A 127 -37.50 -2.96 10.44
CA GLY A 127 -36.09 -3.34 10.42
C GLY A 127 -35.18 -2.17 10.07
N THR A 128 -33.95 -2.23 10.56
CA THR A 128 -32.88 -1.30 10.16
C THR A 128 -31.61 -2.07 9.81
N SER A 129 -30.81 -1.48 8.93
CA SER A 129 -29.51 -2.04 8.53
C SER A 129 -28.45 -0.96 8.67
N HIS A 130 -27.37 -1.30 9.35
CA HIS A 130 -26.26 -0.40 9.62
C HIS A 130 -24.96 -0.99 9.11
N VAL A 131 -24.08 -0.15 8.55
CA VAL A 131 -22.70 -0.52 8.27
C VAL A 131 -21.86 -0.13 9.49
N VAL A 132 -21.06 -1.08 9.97
CA VAL A 132 -20.11 -0.88 11.07
C VAL A 132 -18.68 -1.02 10.57
N ALA A 133 -17.77 -0.24 11.14
CA ALA A 133 -16.33 -0.37 10.97
C ALA A 133 -15.75 -1.05 12.21
N ARG A 134 -15.06 -2.18 12.02
CA ARG A 134 -14.38 -2.92 13.10
C ARG A 134 -12.89 -2.98 12.82
N LEU A 135 -12.06 -2.70 13.82
CA LEU A 135 -10.61 -2.84 13.68
C LEU A 135 -10.26 -4.29 13.35
N HIS A 136 -9.51 -4.48 12.27
CA HIS A 136 -9.05 -5.77 11.79
C HIS A 136 -7.52 -5.75 11.70
N SER A 137 -6.90 -6.80 12.23
CA SER A 137 -5.48 -7.09 12.13
C SER A 137 -5.24 -8.26 11.17
N ASP A 138 -4.30 -8.08 10.25
CA ASP A 138 -3.90 -9.09 9.27
C ASP A 138 -2.40 -9.38 9.38
N GLU A 139 -2.06 -10.51 10.00
CA GLU A 139 -0.68 -11.01 10.17
C GLU A 139 -0.27 -12.03 9.08
N SER A 140 -1.08 -12.20 8.02
CA SER A 140 -0.83 -13.23 7.00
C SER A 140 0.38 -12.94 6.10
N GLY A 141 0.93 -11.72 6.14
CA GLY A 141 2.11 -11.32 5.38
C GLY A 141 1.91 -11.38 3.85
N PRO A 142 0.86 -10.77 3.28
CA PRO A 142 0.64 -10.75 1.83
C PRO A 142 1.74 -9.98 1.10
N THR A 143 1.95 -10.25 -0.19
CA THR A 143 2.85 -9.43 -1.02
C THR A 143 2.16 -8.12 -1.35
N GLU A 144 2.79 -6.99 -1.03
CA GLU A 144 2.26 -5.68 -1.40
C GLU A 144 2.86 -5.21 -2.73
N ILE A 145 2.00 -4.73 -3.61
CA ILE A 145 2.36 -4.00 -4.82
C ILE A 145 2.03 -2.52 -4.62
N GLY A 146 3.02 -1.66 -4.81
CA GLY A 146 2.87 -0.25 -4.45
C GLY A 146 3.88 0.65 -5.15
N GLY A 147 4.01 1.87 -4.64
CA GLY A 147 4.99 2.85 -5.08
C GLY A 147 4.94 3.22 -6.56
N LEU A 148 3.81 2.99 -7.26
CA LEU A 148 3.67 3.25 -8.68
C LEU A 148 3.41 4.75 -8.91
N ILE A 149 4.45 5.46 -9.36
CA ILE A 149 4.39 6.91 -9.60
C ILE A 149 5.06 7.20 -10.94
N LEU A 150 4.42 8.02 -11.76
CA LEU A 150 5.00 8.60 -12.98
C LEU A 150 4.92 10.11 -12.96
N GLN A 151 5.91 10.77 -13.58
CA GLN A 151 5.81 12.19 -13.91
C GLN A 151 4.54 12.45 -14.73
N PRO A 152 3.78 13.53 -14.46
CA PRO A 152 2.58 13.85 -15.23
C PRO A 152 2.80 13.91 -16.74
N ALA A 153 3.92 14.45 -17.19
CA ALA A 153 4.27 14.52 -18.62
C ALA A 153 4.55 13.16 -19.27
N SER A 154 4.73 12.10 -18.48
CA SER A 154 4.98 10.72 -18.93
C SER A 154 3.74 9.82 -18.80
N ARG A 155 2.61 10.37 -18.36
CA ARG A 155 1.31 9.69 -18.33
C ARG A 155 0.75 9.52 -19.76
N GLY A 156 -0.14 8.55 -19.98
CA GLY A 156 -0.69 8.23 -21.31
C GLY A 156 0.18 7.40 -22.30
N ALA A 157 1.51 7.36 -22.13
CA ALA A 157 2.41 6.65 -23.06
C ALA A 157 2.53 5.11 -22.84
N LYS A 158 1.53 4.47 -22.22
CA LYS A 158 1.56 3.08 -21.72
C LYS A 158 2.75 2.75 -20.78
N LEU A 159 3.50 3.77 -20.35
CA LEU A 159 4.62 3.62 -19.42
C LEU A 159 4.15 3.19 -18.03
N GLY A 160 2.97 3.65 -17.60
CA GLY A 160 2.34 3.22 -16.35
C GLY A 160 2.01 1.73 -16.37
N GLN A 161 1.54 1.25 -17.53
CA GLN A 161 1.29 -0.16 -17.77
C GLN A 161 2.56 -1.00 -17.74
N LEU A 162 3.63 -0.54 -18.39
CA LEU A 162 4.93 -1.23 -18.38
C LEU A 162 5.49 -1.33 -16.95
N MET A 163 5.44 -0.23 -16.19
CA MET A 163 5.83 -0.19 -14.78
C MET A 163 4.94 -1.04 -13.87
N SER A 164 3.67 -1.22 -14.23
CA SER A 164 2.81 -2.16 -13.52
C SER A 164 3.24 -3.59 -13.80
N PHE A 165 3.39 -3.96 -15.08
CA PHE A 165 3.69 -5.32 -15.51
C PHE A 165 5.04 -5.84 -15.03
N ILE A 166 6.08 -5.02 -14.93
CA ILE A 166 7.39 -5.48 -14.47
C ILE A 166 7.33 -6.10 -13.07
N ARG A 167 6.44 -5.59 -12.21
CA ARG A 167 6.24 -6.12 -10.86
C ARG A 167 5.70 -7.54 -10.89
N PHE A 168 4.65 -7.79 -11.68
CA PHE A 168 4.08 -9.12 -11.87
C PHE A 168 5.06 -10.07 -12.58
N HIS A 169 5.81 -9.56 -13.56
CA HIS A 169 6.84 -10.35 -14.24
C HIS A 169 7.93 -10.80 -13.27
N PHE A 170 8.43 -9.88 -12.42
CA PHE A 170 9.42 -10.20 -11.41
C PHE A 170 8.88 -11.18 -10.35
N ILE A 171 7.64 -11.01 -9.91
CA ILE A 171 6.96 -11.99 -9.03
C ILE A 171 6.94 -13.37 -9.69
N GLY A 172 6.56 -13.47 -10.97
CA GLY A 172 6.51 -14.73 -11.70
C GLY A 172 7.89 -15.39 -11.84
N MET A 173 8.94 -14.60 -12.13
CA MET A 173 10.31 -15.11 -12.22
C MET A 173 10.86 -15.60 -10.88
N ARG A 174 10.45 -14.97 -9.77
CA ARG A 174 11.00 -15.15 -8.42
C ARG A 174 9.92 -15.55 -7.43
N ARG A 175 9.05 -16.47 -7.85
CA ARG A 175 7.80 -16.79 -7.17
C ARG A 175 7.97 -17.25 -5.73
N GLU A 176 9.10 -17.87 -5.41
CA GLU A 176 9.48 -18.34 -4.08
C GLU A 176 9.64 -17.22 -3.05
N LEU A 177 9.91 -15.98 -3.49
CA LEU A 177 10.09 -14.84 -2.62
C LEU A 177 8.76 -14.21 -2.17
N PHE A 178 7.68 -14.45 -2.91
CA PHE A 178 6.41 -13.73 -2.76
C PHE A 178 5.30 -14.61 -2.18
N ALA A 179 4.38 -13.99 -1.46
CA ALA A 179 3.18 -14.65 -0.94
C ALA A 179 2.17 -14.92 -2.06
N ASP A 180 1.30 -15.90 -1.83
CA ASP A 180 0.24 -16.26 -2.77
C ASP A 180 -0.83 -15.16 -2.87
N ARG A 181 -1.04 -14.41 -1.79
CA ARG A 181 -1.97 -13.30 -1.74
C ARG A 181 -1.25 -12.00 -2.07
N LEU A 182 -1.78 -11.27 -3.07
CA LEU A 182 -1.37 -9.92 -3.40
C LEU A 182 -2.27 -8.88 -2.70
N LEU A 183 -1.65 -7.81 -2.24
CA LEU A 183 -2.26 -6.66 -1.61
C LEU A 183 -1.91 -5.41 -2.44
N ALA A 184 -2.93 -4.64 -2.79
CA ALA A 184 -2.77 -3.31 -3.36
C ALA A 184 -3.53 -2.31 -2.49
N GLU A 185 -2.77 -1.42 -1.88
CA GLU A 185 -3.27 -0.34 -1.04
C GLU A 185 -3.40 0.93 -1.89
N MET A 186 -4.64 1.39 -2.03
CA MET A 186 -5.06 2.52 -2.86
C MET A 186 -5.25 3.74 -1.98
N MET A 187 -4.79 4.94 -2.29
CA MET A 187 -4.97 6.08 -1.36
C MET A 187 -6.45 6.43 -1.11
N ALA A 188 -6.84 6.68 0.14
CA ALA A 188 -8.19 7.17 0.48
C ALA A 188 -8.32 8.66 0.13
N PRO A 189 -9.55 9.21 0.00
CA PRO A 189 -9.74 10.63 -0.19
C PRO A 189 -9.09 11.44 0.93
N ILE A 190 -8.15 12.29 0.55
CA ILE A 190 -7.46 13.26 1.40
C ILE A 190 -7.61 14.61 0.68
N SER A 191 -7.89 15.68 1.41
CA SER A 191 -7.93 17.02 0.86
C SER A 191 -6.52 17.56 0.57
N ASP A 192 -6.43 18.64 -0.21
CA ASP A 192 -5.15 19.25 -0.61
C ASP A 192 -4.29 19.71 0.59
N ASP A 193 -4.91 19.97 1.73
CA ASP A 193 -4.24 20.30 2.99
C ASP A 193 -3.86 19.06 3.83
N GLY A 194 -3.99 17.85 3.28
CA GLY A 194 -3.58 16.60 3.92
C GLY A 194 -4.58 16.03 4.93
N ARG A 195 -5.83 16.49 4.94
CA ARG A 195 -6.85 16.04 5.91
C ARG A 195 -7.69 14.90 5.35
N SER A 196 -8.07 13.99 6.25
CA SER A 196 -9.01 12.90 5.95
C SER A 196 -10.24 13.05 6.85
N LEU A 197 -11.40 13.33 6.24
CA LEU A 197 -12.66 13.49 6.99
C LEU A 197 -13.00 12.23 7.80
N PHE A 198 -12.82 11.04 7.22
CA PHE A 198 -13.03 9.79 7.96
C PHE A 198 -12.12 9.71 9.20
N TRP A 199 -10.84 10.07 9.05
CA TRP A 199 -9.91 10.09 10.18
C TRP A 199 -10.32 11.10 11.26
N GLU A 200 -10.69 12.32 10.89
CA GLU A 200 -11.12 13.37 11.84
C GLU A 200 -12.35 12.93 12.68
N TYR A 201 -13.31 12.24 12.05
CA TYR A 201 -14.53 11.81 12.73
C TYR A 201 -14.40 10.48 13.49
N VAL A 202 -13.44 9.63 13.11
CA VAL A 202 -13.26 8.30 13.71
C VAL A 202 -11.92 8.22 14.42
N GLY A 203 -10.82 8.12 13.68
CA GLY A 203 -9.50 7.84 14.25
C GLY A 203 -9.00 8.91 15.22
N GLN A 204 -9.14 10.19 14.86
CA GLN A 204 -8.65 11.32 15.66
C GLN A 204 -9.39 11.46 17.01
N ARG A 205 -10.56 10.83 17.15
CA ARG A 205 -11.31 10.79 18.42
C ARG A 205 -10.66 9.89 19.47
N PHE A 206 -9.83 8.95 19.04
CA PHE A 206 -9.14 7.99 19.90
C PHE A 206 -7.62 8.20 19.90
N ILE A 207 -7.07 8.58 18.76
CA ILE A 207 -5.64 8.85 18.56
C ILE A 207 -5.51 10.35 18.31
N PRO A 208 -5.00 11.17 19.26
CA PRO A 208 -5.00 12.64 19.15
C PRO A 208 -3.90 13.15 18.20
N LEU A 209 -3.85 12.61 16.98
CA LEU A 209 -2.95 12.96 15.90
C LEU A 209 -3.80 13.28 14.65
N SER A 210 -3.39 14.30 13.89
CA SER A 210 -3.90 14.49 12.53
C SER A 210 -3.56 13.28 11.64
N TYR A 211 -4.22 13.18 10.48
CA TYR A 211 -3.97 12.07 9.55
C TYR A 211 -2.49 11.99 9.15
N THR A 212 -1.89 13.13 8.79
CA THR A 212 -0.47 13.24 8.42
C THR A 212 0.46 12.84 9.56
N GLU A 213 0.19 13.28 10.79
CA GLU A 213 1.00 12.90 11.96
C GLU A 213 0.90 11.41 12.27
N ALA A 214 -0.30 10.83 12.17
CA ALA A 214 -0.53 9.41 12.36
C ALA A 214 0.19 8.58 11.28
N ASP A 215 0.20 9.05 10.03
CA ASP A 215 0.90 8.39 8.92
C ASP A 215 2.42 8.38 9.13
N VAL A 216 2.99 9.54 9.50
CA VAL A 216 4.41 9.65 9.87
C VAL A 216 4.75 8.74 11.05
N GLN A 217 3.88 8.67 12.06
CA GLN A 217 4.09 7.81 13.22
C GLN A 217 4.05 6.33 12.83
N CYS A 218 3.17 5.92 11.93
CA CYS A 218 3.13 4.54 11.42
C CYS A 218 4.39 4.14 10.65
N GLY A 219 5.06 5.09 10.01
CA GLY A 219 6.39 4.89 9.43
C GLY A 219 7.45 4.48 10.47
N ARG A 220 7.23 4.75 11.76
CA ARG A 220 8.10 4.37 12.87
C ARG A 220 7.57 3.15 13.63
N SER A 221 6.31 3.20 14.07
CA SER A 221 5.67 2.14 14.87
C SER A 221 4.17 2.15 14.67
N ARG A 222 3.55 0.97 14.59
CA ARG A 222 2.09 0.78 14.51
C ARG A 222 1.45 0.30 15.81
N LYS A 223 2.22 0.16 16.89
CA LYS A 223 1.75 -0.37 18.19
C LYS A 223 0.66 0.47 18.85
N PHE A 224 0.60 1.76 18.52
CA PHE A 224 -0.41 2.67 19.06
C PHE A 224 -1.81 2.40 18.50
N ILE A 225 -1.93 1.81 17.30
CA ILE A 225 -3.21 1.55 16.64
C ILE A 225 -4.12 0.66 17.50
N PRO A 226 -3.74 -0.58 17.85
CA PRO A 226 -4.58 -1.44 18.70
C PRO A 226 -4.63 -0.96 20.15
N ALA A 227 -3.67 -0.15 20.60
CA ALA A 227 -3.65 0.34 21.98
C ALA A 227 -4.65 1.48 22.23
N LEU A 228 -5.04 2.20 21.18
CA LEU A 228 -5.88 3.39 21.28
C LEU A 228 -7.22 3.27 20.54
N LEU A 229 -7.28 2.58 19.40
CA LEU A 229 -8.55 2.37 18.69
C LEU A 229 -9.43 1.32 19.41
N PRO A 230 -10.77 1.48 19.35
CA PRO A 230 -11.68 0.48 19.91
C PRO A 230 -11.64 -0.82 19.10
N HIS A 231 -11.89 -1.94 19.79
CA HIS A 231 -11.98 -3.27 19.17
C HIS A 231 -13.42 -3.61 18.73
N GLU A 232 -14.40 -2.89 19.27
CA GLU A 232 -15.83 -3.03 19.02
C GLU A 232 -16.27 -2.34 17.73
N ASP A 233 -17.55 -2.53 17.39
CA ASP A 233 -18.17 -1.96 16.19
C ASP A 233 -18.37 -0.44 16.31
N ILE A 234 -17.80 0.30 15.35
CA ILE A 234 -18.09 1.73 15.16
C ILE A 234 -19.22 1.85 14.14
N TYR A 235 -20.40 2.29 14.57
CA TYR A 235 -21.55 2.47 13.70
C TYR A 235 -21.39 3.69 12.79
N LEU A 236 -21.22 3.45 11.48
CA LEU A 236 -21.03 4.53 10.51
C LEU A 236 -22.28 5.40 10.34
N SER A 237 -23.46 4.90 10.75
CA SER A 237 -24.69 5.69 10.81
C SER A 237 -24.64 6.85 11.80
N LEU A 238 -23.70 6.83 12.76
CA LEU A 238 -23.48 7.92 13.71
C LEU A 238 -22.62 9.05 13.12
N LEU A 239 -21.98 8.82 11.97
CA LEU A 239 -21.13 9.81 11.32
C LEU A 239 -21.97 10.77 10.46
N PRO A 240 -21.56 12.06 10.37
CA PRO A 240 -22.12 12.97 9.38
C PRO A 240 -22.02 12.39 7.96
N PRO A 241 -23.00 12.67 7.08
CA PRO A 241 -23.01 12.15 5.71
C PRO A 241 -21.67 12.34 4.98
N ALA A 242 -21.09 13.54 5.02
CA ALA A 242 -19.81 13.85 4.37
C ALA A 242 -18.64 12.95 4.80
N ALA A 243 -18.60 12.48 6.05
CA ALA A 243 -17.55 11.58 6.53
C ALA A 243 -17.83 10.12 6.14
N ARG A 244 -19.10 9.76 6.00
CA ARG A 244 -19.56 8.43 5.58
C ARG A 244 -19.38 8.23 4.07
N ASP A 245 -19.63 9.26 3.28
CA ASP A 245 -19.58 9.20 1.82
C ASP A 245 -18.15 8.94 1.29
N GLY A 246 -17.11 9.27 2.08
CA GLY A 246 -15.73 8.96 1.75
C GLY A 246 -15.29 7.54 2.12
N VAL A 247 -16.14 6.75 2.77
CA VAL A 247 -15.79 5.39 3.24
C VAL A 247 -15.75 4.42 2.07
N GLY A 248 -14.59 3.78 1.85
CA GLY A 248 -14.38 2.82 0.77
C GLY A 248 -14.06 3.46 -0.58
N GLU A 249 -14.11 4.79 -0.67
CA GLU A 249 -13.72 5.55 -1.84
C GLU A 249 -12.19 5.62 -1.99
N VAL A 250 -11.75 5.92 -3.22
CA VAL A 250 -10.34 6.07 -3.59
C VAL A 250 -10.08 7.52 -4.00
N HIS A 251 -8.89 8.05 -3.68
CA HIS A 251 -8.48 9.38 -4.10
C HIS A 251 -8.54 9.53 -5.63
N ARG A 252 -8.91 10.72 -6.11
CA ARG A 252 -9.13 11.00 -7.54
C ARG A 252 -7.89 10.71 -8.40
N GLU A 253 -6.70 10.97 -7.87
CA GLU A 253 -5.43 10.70 -8.58
C GLU A 253 -5.09 9.21 -8.71
N THR A 254 -5.79 8.35 -7.97
CA THR A 254 -5.66 6.89 -7.98
C THR A 254 -6.96 6.22 -8.45
N ALA A 255 -7.84 6.94 -9.13
CA ALA A 255 -9.17 6.47 -9.52
C ALA A 255 -9.26 5.65 -10.84
N PRO A 256 -8.38 5.75 -11.85
CA PRO A 256 -8.60 5.00 -13.08
C PRO A 256 -8.33 3.50 -12.83
N GLY A 257 -9.40 2.69 -12.85
CA GLY A 257 -9.36 1.25 -12.56
C GLY A 257 -10.26 0.79 -11.41
N ALA A 258 -11.16 1.64 -10.90
CA ALA A 258 -12.02 1.34 -9.74
C ALA A 258 -13.25 0.45 -9.95
N ALA A 259 -13.33 -0.30 -11.04
CA ALA A 259 -14.42 -1.24 -11.27
C ALA A 259 -14.10 -2.64 -10.70
N ASP A 260 -14.71 -2.91 -9.54
CA ASP A 260 -15.24 -4.21 -9.10
C ASP A 260 -14.28 -5.40 -8.95
N ALA A 261 -13.80 -5.65 -7.71
CA ALA A 261 -13.42 -6.97 -7.17
C ALA A 261 -12.86 -6.89 -5.72
N GLY A 262 -13.66 -7.23 -4.69
CA GLY A 262 -13.13 -7.66 -3.38
C GLY A 262 -13.79 -7.07 -2.11
N GLU A 263 -13.33 -7.55 -0.95
CA GLU A 263 -13.75 -7.12 0.40
C GLU A 263 -13.31 -5.67 0.69
N THR A 264 -14.26 -4.75 0.84
CA THR A 264 -13.99 -3.33 1.12
C THR A 264 -13.47 -3.14 2.55
N ARG A 265 -12.21 -2.70 2.67
CA ARG A 265 -11.62 -2.26 3.94
C ARG A 265 -11.31 -0.77 3.86
N VAL A 266 -11.39 -0.07 4.98
CA VAL A 266 -10.98 1.34 5.10
C VAL A 266 -9.62 1.35 5.77
N PRO A 267 -8.64 2.14 5.27
CA PRO A 267 -7.32 2.16 5.87
C PRO A 267 -7.36 2.72 7.29
N VAL A 268 -6.32 2.39 8.04
CA VAL A 268 -5.81 3.24 9.14
C VAL A 268 -4.57 3.96 8.58
N PRO A 269 -4.18 5.17 9.06
CA PRO A 269 -2.94 5.81 8.64
C PRO A 269 -1.74 4.86 8.68
N GLY A 270 -0.76 5.06 7.80
CA GLY A 270 0.33 4.10 7.59
C GLY A 270 0.02 2.94 6.67
N HIS A 271 -1.20 2.89 6.14
CA HIS A 271 -1.67 2.00 5.08
C HIS A 271 -2.44 2.83 4.03
N GLY A 272 -2.17 2.60 2.75
CA GLY A 272 -2.79 3.35 1.65
C GLY A 272 -4.24 2.92 1.43
N GLY A 273 -5.20 3.73 1.87
CA GLY A 273 -6.64 3.62 1.53
C GLY A 273 -7.25 2.23 1.32
N PRO A 274 -8.32 2.09 0.52
CA PRO A 274 -9.07 0.84 0.52
C PRO A 274 -8.24 -0.31 -0.03
N VAL A 275 -8.18 -1.37 0.75
CA VAL A 275 -7.47 -2.61 0.42
C VAL A 275 -8.24 -3.35 -0.66
N ARG A 276 -7.63 -3.51 -1.85
CA ARG A 276 -8.16 -4.43 -2.86
C ARG A 276 -7.49 -5.79 -2.73
N ARG A 277 -8.31 -6.84 -2.77
CA ARG A 277 -7.82 -8.22 -2.84
C ARG A 277 -7.24 -8.42 -4.24
N GLY A 278 -5.92 -8.52 -4.35
CA GLY A 278 -5.28 -8.92 -5.61
C GLY A 278 -5.60 -10.38 -5.93
N ALA A 279 -5.61 -10.71 -7.22
CA ALA A 279 -5.70 -12.08 -7.70
C ALA A 279 -4.63 -12.98 -7.05
N ASP A 280 -4.93 -14.28 -6.95
CA ASP A 280 -3.97 -15.31 -6.56
C ASP A 280 -2.67 -15.13 -7.37
N ALA A 281 -1.52 -15.03 -6.72
CA ALA A 281 -0.23 -14.79 -7.36
C ALA A 281 0.15 -15.91 -8.35
N GLY A 282 -0.48 -17.09 -8.26
CA GLY A 282 -0.39 -18.15 -9.27
C GLY A 282 -1.21 -17.89 -10.56
N ARG A 283 -2.18 -16.97 -10.50
CA ARG A 283 -3.00 -16.45 -11.61
C ARG A 283 -2.86 -14.92 -11.67
N ALA A 284 -1.65 -14.43 -11.96
CA ALA A 284 -1.46 -13.04 -12.35
C ALA A 284 -2.20 -12.77 -13.68
N ASP A 285 -3.52 -12.54 -13.62
CA ASP A 285 -4.35 -12.20 -14.76
C ASP A 285 -3.97 -10.79 -15.25
N ARG A 286 -3.85 -10.63 -16.57
CA ARG A 286 -3.65 -9.35 -17.25
C ARG A 286 -4.61 -8.28 -16.75
N ARG A 287 -5.80 -8.64 -16.27
CA ARG A 287 -6.79 -7.72 -15.68
C ARG A 287 -6.30 -7.00 -14.41
N GLY A 288 -5.64 -7.69 -13.48
CA GLY A 288 -5.15 -7.07 -12.24
C GLY A 288 -3.99 -6.09 -12.49
N ALA A 289 -3.13 -6.44 -13.44
CA ALA A 289 -2.05 -5.57 -13.88
C ALA A 289 -2.55 -4.37 -14.71
N ALA A 290 -3.61 -4.55 -15.52
CA ALA A 290 -4.28 -3.50 -16.28
C ALA A 290 -5.02 -2.51 -15.37
N ALA A 291 -5.76 -2.99 -14.37
CA ALA A 291 -6.40 -2.11 -13.38
C ALA A 291 -5.37 -1.26 -12.61
N GLN A 292 -4.14 -1.78 -12.39
CA GLN A 292 -3.05 -1.02 -11.81
C GLN A 292 -2.32 -0.11 -12.81
N ALA A 293 -2.35 -0.44 -14.09
CA ALA A 293 -1.75 0.36 -15.15
C ALA A 293 -2.53 1.64 -15.40
N ASP A 294 -3.86 1.54 -15.35
CA ASP A 294 -4.77 2.67 -15.51
C ASP A 294 -4.54 3.72 -14.41
N LEU A 295 -4.14 3.31 -13.20
CA LEU A 295 -3.78 4.20 -12.08
C LEU A 295 -2.59 5.12 -12.35
N ALA A 296 -1.69 4.71 -13.25
CA ALA A 296 -0.49 5.44 -13.61
C ALA A 296 -0.56 6.05 -15.01
N ALA A 297 -1.66 5.83 -15.73
CA ALA A 297 -1.92 6.36 -17.05
C ALA A 297 -2.43 7.81 -16.99
#